data_AF-A0A177B0K6-F1
#
_entry.id   AF-A0A177B0K6-F1
#
_cell.length_a   1.000
_cell.length_b   1.000
_cell.length_c   1.000
_cell.angle_alpha   90.00
_cell.angle_beta   90.00
_cell.angle_gamma   90.00
#
_symmetry.space_group_name_H-M   'P 1'
#
loop_
_entity.id
_entity.type
_entity.pdbx_description
1 polymer ?
#
loop_
_entity_poly.entity_id
_entity_poly.type
_entity_poly.pdbx_seq_one_letter_code
_entity_poly.pdbx_strand_id
1 'polypeptide(L)'
;MGLEEELSKIVISHNIDTSLNLLDEETDNEKVDCSLLKDVLNYEDDLRDFSEKVKNELEDVENISIKDYINEARNIITLHKQLVQYDNFLHETENILFGFRNNLGKLRSDISKLQTQSSKLDLKMKNRQDARYHLTEFLSCFVVKEDAIKCIFEDEVLSVRFQDNIKDLDMKLNYLNILIDRKAQCSSEMTDYDSQCSSNDLLGVDPSKKKSPFTNVKNSPSKGGAFSIGDRLSILQEDIDSPVIILEPNQDVKHLDEVIFRSNVFCFLDNSASEYVFSREFFNFDNMTAIEFFTSIMEDSLLYQNKQLDLFVSDSYDLIFLILCLILLNRFRDIILKHNLAILSSFWTIANEKIWNRIHELTNLNIKSLRAINTQTLSNVELKPHYITRRFAELSTAICLMNENLNEDKVDNVVMIIYNEYHNFILRLAAELNERSSQIILLINNYEVILAVFRERATKPHKIYVELEQVFMQRNGEFIDETLSPYIGPIIRLVKQYEAIESSQEKQSELISTKIKQIVHLINNVNENWKIWLDKMRNTTIKSFTNLYTASKILQLNHNSS
;
A
#
# COMPACT_ATOMS: atom_id res chain seq x y z
N MET A 1 9.06 44.83 -57.00
CA MET A 1 8.48 46.07 -57.53
C MET A 1 7.18 46.49 -56.84
N GLY A 2 6.19 45.61 -56.58
CA GLY A 2 4.96 46.04 -55.86
C GLY A 2 5.12 46.34 -54.35
N LEU A 3 5.96 45.58 -53.63
CA LEU A 3 6.14 45.73 -52.17
C LEU A 3 7.02 46.92 -51.76
N GLU A 4 7.93 47.37 -52.64
CA GLU A 4 8.77 48.55 -52.36
C GLU A 4 8.02 49.87 -52.57
N GLU A 5 7.03 49.89 -53.47
CA GLU A 5 6.14 51.05 -53.65
C GLU A 5 5.16 51.20 -52.48
N GLU A 6 4.65 50.11 -51.91
CA GLU A 6 3.80 50.16 -50.71
C GLU A 6 4.58 50.55 -49.44
N LEU A 7 5.81 50.05 -49.26
CA LEU A 7 6.66 50.45 -48.13
C LEU A 7 7.13 51.91 -48.23
N SER A 8 7.42 52.40 -49.45
CA SER A 8 7.73 53.82 -49.69
C SER A 8 6.52 54.72 -49.36
N LYS A 9 5.29 54.31 -49.72
CA LYS A 9 4.07 55.06 -49.38
C LYS A 9 3.79 55.10 -47.88
N ILE A 10 4.04 54.01 -47.14
CA ILE A 10 3.83 53.94 -45.69
C ILE A 10 4.85 54.79 -44.92
N VAL A 11 6.12 54.81 -45.35
CA VAL A 11 7.16 55.63 -44.71
C VAL A 11 6.94 57.13 -44.98
N ILE A 12 6.46 57.48 -46.17
CA ILE A 12 6.13 58.86 -46.52
C ILE A 12 4.86 59.32 -45.79
N SER A 13 3.81 58.50 -45.67
CA SER A 13 2.60 58.89 -44.93
C SER A 13 2.85 59.06 -43.44
N HIS A 14 3.64 58.18 -42.82
CA HIS A 14 3.94 58.25 -41.39
C HIS A 14 4.79 59.48 -41.03
N ASN A 15 5.74 59.88 -41.89
CA ASN A 15 6.54 61.08 -41.68
C ASN A 15 5.77 62.38 -41.92
N ILE A 16 4.81 62.39 -42.86
CA ILE A 16 3.94 63.55 -43.11
C ILE A 16 2.98 63.75 -41.92
N ASP A 17 2.40 62.68 -41.36
CA ASP A 17 1.53 62.77 -40.17
C ASP A 17 2.26 63.24 -38.92
N THR A 18 3.52 62.82 -38.68
CA THR A 18 4.34 63.38 -37.59
C THR A 18 4.79 64.82 -37.84
N SER A 19 4.97 65.23 -39.09
CA SER A 19 5.37 66.61 -39.42
C SER A 19 4.18 67.58 -39.37
N LEU A 20 2.97 67.13 -39.75
CA LEU A 20 1.72 67.89 -39.61
C LEU A 20 1.36 68.12 -38.13
N ASN A 21 1.51 67.09 -37.29
CA ASN A 21 1.26 67.22 -35.85
C ASN A 21 2.26 68.15 -35.13
N LEU A 22 3.43 68.40 -35.72
CA LEU A 22 4.43 69.35 -35.20
C LEU A 22 4.24 70.78 -35.73
N LEU A 23 3.48 70.97 -36.82
CA LEU A 23 3.18 72.29 -37.39
C LEU A 23 1.91 72.92 -36.81
N ASP A 24 0.99 72.11 -36.26
CA ASP A 24 -0.23 72.58 -35.60
C ASP A 24 0.01 73.22 -34.22
N GLU A 25 1.21 73.07 -33.61
CA GLU A 25 1.55 73.70 -32.33
C GLU A 25 2.29 75.06 -32.44
N GLU A 26 2.72 75.48 -33.64
CA GLU A 26 3.57 76.68 -33.81
C GLU A 26 3.02 77.78 -34.75
N THR A 27 1.72 77.79 -35.07
CA THR A 27 1.12 78.90 -35.84
C THR A 27 -0.15 79.50 -35.24
N ASP A 28 -0.15 79.69 -33.92
CA ASP A 28 -0.94 80.76 -33.29
C ASP A 28 0.01 81.86 -32.81
N ASN A 29 -0.07 83.00 -33.50
CA ASN A 29 0.71 84.24 -33.34
C ASN A 29 2.02 84.29 -34.12
N GLU A 30 1.94 84.71 -35.39
CA GLU A 30 2.70 85.89 -35.78
C GLU A 30 2.06 86.60 -36.97
N LYS A 31 2.11 87.93 -36.90
CA LYS A 31 1.40 88.92 -37.71
C LYS A 31 1.54 88.65 -39.21
N VAL A 32 0.43 88.73 -39.95
CA VAL A 32 0.43 88.95 -41.40
C VAL A 32 1.30 90.18 -41.69
N ASP A 33 2.49 89.93 -42.26
CA ASP A 33 3.47 90.97 -42.50
C ASP A 33 2.95 91.92 -43.59
N CYS A 34 2.57 93.12 -43.16
CA CYS A 34 1.98 94.17 -44.01
C CYS A 34 2.98 94.82 -44.98
N SER A 35 4.14 94.18 -45.22
CA SER A 35 5.18 94.57 -46.17
C SER A 35 4.84 94.10 -47.59
N LEU A 36 4.39 92.84 -47.75
CA LEU A 36 4.02 92.25 -49.04
C LEU A 36 2.77 92.90 -49.66
N LEU A 37 1.84 93.36 -48.81
CA LEU A 37 0.65 94.11 -49.23
C LEU A 37 0.98 95.52 -49.76
N LYS A 38 2.12 96.11 -49.38
CA LYS A 38 2.55 97.43 -49.88
C LYS A 38 3.11 97.35 -51.31
N ASP A 39 3.77 96.26 -51.65
CA ASP A 39 4.32 96.07 -53.00
C ASP A 39 3.22 95.69 -54.01
N VAL A 40 2.14 95.04 -53.54
CA VAL A 40 0.92 94.75 -54.32
C VAL A 40 0.10 96.01 -54.62
N LEU A 41 0.09 97.01 -53.72
CA LEU A 41 -0.70 98.24 -53.86
C LEU A 41 -0.02 99.32 -54.75
N ASN A 42 1.29 99.21 -55.01
CA ASN A 42 2.06 100.15 -55.82
C ASN A 42 2.42 99.63 -57.22
N TYR A 43 1.94 98.45 -57.60
CA TYR A 43 2.18 97.86 -58.91
C TYR A 43 1.12 98.38 -59.90
N GLU A 44 1.51 99.32 -60.77
CA GLU A 44 0.63 99.95 -61.77
C GLU A 44 0.40 99.12 -63.05
N ASP A 45 0.90 97.87 -63.11
CA ASP A 45 0.64 96.90 -64.20
C ASP A 45 0.13 95.55 -63.65
N ASP A 46 -0.46 94.70 -64.50
CA ASP A 46 -1.29 93.53 -64.15
C ASP A 46 -0.64 92.57 -63.12
N LEU A 47 -1.33 92.32 -62.00
CA LEU A 47 -0.89 91.50 -60.85
C LEU A 47 -0.49 90.05 -61.19
N ARG A 48 -0.87 89.58 -62.38
CA ARG A 48 -0.54 88.24 -62.89
C ARG A 48 0.95 88.09 -63.22
N ASP A 49 1.57 89.14 -63.75
CA ASP A 49 2.98 89.11 -64.15
C ASP A 49 3.90 89.07 -62.91
N PHE A 50 3.49 89.73 -61.82
CA PHE A 50 4.19 89.66 -60.53
C PHE A 50 4.06 88.26 -59.89
N SER A 51 2.86 87.67 -59.92
CA SER A 51 2.64 86.30 -59.44
C SER A 51 3.46 85.29 -60.25
N GLU A 52 3.60 85.47 -61.56
CA GLU A 52 4.38 84.57 -62.42
C GLU A 52 5.88 84.70 -62.15
N LYS A 53 6.36 85.92 -61.87
CA LYS A 53 7.76 86.16 -61.49
C LYS A 53 8.10 85.56 -60.11
N VAL A 54 7.26 85.77 -59.11
CA VAL A 54 7.44 85.17 -57.77
C VAL A 54 7.36 83.64 -57.85
N LYS A 55 6.49 83.09 -58.69
CA LYS A 55 6.38 81.64 -58.89
C LYS A 55 7.65 81.06 -59.52
N ASN A 56 8.23 81.73 -60.51
CA ASN A 56 9.50 81.29 -61.12
C ASN A 56 10.68 81.41 -60.14
N GLU A 57 10.76 82.49 -59.34
CA GLU A 57 11.78 82.62 -58.30
C GLU A 57 11.62 81.55 -57.21
N LEU A 58 10.38 81.19 -56.84
CA LEU A 58 10.09 80.11 -55.90
C LEU A 58 10.49 78.74 -56.48
N GLU A 59 10.17 78.48 -57.75
CA GLU A 59 10.53 77.22 -58.43
C GLU A 59 12.05 77.07 -58.57
N ASP A 60 12.78 78.17 -58.78
CA ASP A 60 14.25 78.17 -58.79
C ASP A 60 14.83 77.87 -57.41
N VAL A 61 14.29 78.47 -56.34
CA VAL A 61 14.73 78.22 -54.96
C VAL A 61 14.41 76.78 -54.53
N GLU A 62 13.23 76.25 -54.86
CA GLU A 62 12.86 74.86 -54.60
C GLU A 62 13.81 73.89 -55.32
N ASN A 63 14.14 74.15 -56.58
CA ASN A 63 15.06 73.32 -57.35
C ASN A 63 16.50 73.35 -56.81
N ILE A 64 16.95 74.48 -56.25
CA ILE A 64 18.24 74.59 -55.57
C ILE A 64 18.21 73.80 -54.24
N SER A 65 17.15 73.96 -53.45
CA SER A 65 16.95 73.26 -52.18
C SER A 65 16.92 71.73 -52.37
N ILE A 66 16.18 71.25 -53.36
CA ILE A 66 16.11 69.82 -53.70
C ILE A 66 17.48 69.29 -54.11
N LYS A 67 18.27 70.07 -54.86
CA LYS A 67 19.65 69.69 -55.21
C LYS A 67 20.55 69.59 -53.98
N ASP A 68 20.41 70.51 -53.03
CA ASP A 68 21.19 70.47 -51.79
C ASP A 68 20.80 69.25 -50.93
N TYR A 69 19.50 68.95 -50.79
CA TYR A 69 19.04 67.73 -50.11
C TYR A 69 19.52 66.44 -50.81
N ILE A 70 19.52 66.40 -52.15
CA ILE A 70 20.02 65.23 -52.91
C ILE A 70 21.54 65.07 -52.72
N ASN A 71 22.28 66.18 -52.65
CA ASN A 71 23.72 66.17 -52.40
C ASN A 71 24.01 65.66 -50.98
N GLU A 72 23.24 66.11 -49.98
CA GLU A 72 23.43 65.74 -48.58
C GLU A 72 22.92 64.33 -48.24
N ALA A 73 21.92 63.83 -48.99
CA ALA A 73 21.45 62.44 -48.91
C ALA A 73 22.58 61.43 -49.16
N ARG A 74 23.57 61.76 -50.01
CA ARG A 74 24.74 60.89 -50.23
C ARG A 74 25.60 60.76 -48.97
N ASN A 75 25.74 61.84 -48.20
CA ASN A 75 26.46 61.83 -46.93
C ASN A 75 25.71 61.00 -45.89
N ILE A 76 24.38 61.14 -45.81
CA ILE A 76 23.52 60.34 -44.91
C ILE A 76 23.58 58.85 -45.26
N ILE A 77 23.50 58.49 -46.55
CA ILE A 77 23.63 57.10 -47.01
C ILE A 77 25.00 56.53 -46.64
N THR A 78 26.05 57.35 -46.71
CA THR A 78 27.42 56.92 -46.35
C THR A 78 27.55 56.69 -44.85
N LEU A 79 26.98 57.57 -44.03
CA LEU A 79 26.92 57.40 -42.58
C LEU A 79 26.09 56.17 -42.19
N HIS A 80 24.94 55.95 -42.83
CA HIS A 80 24.11 54.77 -42.59
C HIS A 80 24.84 53.47 -42.96
N LYS A 81 25.63 53.48 -44.05
CA LYS A 81 26.49 52.33 -44.39
C LYS A 81 27.55 52.07 -43.31
N GLN A 82 28.14 53.12 -42.74
CA GLN A 82 29.08 52.98 -41.63
C GLN A 82 28.42 52.50 -40.34
N LEU A 83 27.22 53.00 -40.01
CA LEU A 83 26.45 52.52 -38.85
C LEU A 83 26.11 51.04 -38.97
N VAL A 84 25.64 50.60 -40.14
CA VAL A 84 25.37 49.17 -40.39
C VAL A 84 26.65 48.33 -40.28
N GLN A 85 27.80 48.86 -40.68
CA GLN A 85 29.09 48.18 -40.49
C GLN A 85 29.46 48.08 -39.00
N TYR A 86 29.24 49.13 -38.21
CA TYR A 86 29.47 49.09 -36.77
C TYR A 86 28.50 48.16 -36.05
N ASP A 87 27.23 48.09 -36.46
CA ASP A 87 26.24 47.16 -35.91
C ASP A 87 26.61 45.71 -36.21
N ASN A 88 27.07 45.43 -37.45
CA ASN A 88 27.56 44.11 -37.80
C ASN A 88 28.79 43.71 -36.98
N PHE A 89 29.74 44.63 -36.80
CA PHE A 89 30.91 44.40 -35.94
C PHE A 89 30.48 44.18 -34.48
N LEU A 90 29.54 44.97 -33.96
CA LEU A 90 29.03 44.82 -32.61
C LEU A 90 28.36 43.45 -32.44
N HIS A 91 27.58 43.02 -33.42
CA HIS A 91 26.93 41.72 -33.40
C HIS A 91 27.95 40.56 -33.46
N GLU A 92 29.03 40.69 -34.24
CA GLU A 92 30.14 39.73 -34.20
C GLU A 92 30.80 39.68 -32.82
N THR A 93 31.07 40.84 -32.20
CA THR A 93 31.65 40.87 -30.85
C THR A 93 30.70 40.29 -29.79
N GLU A 94 29.39 40.53 -29.92
CA GLU A 94 28.36 39.95 -29.06
C GLU A 94 28.34 38.42 -29.20
N ASN A 95 28.40 37.90 -30.42
CA ASN A 95 28.44 36.46 -30.67
C ASN A 95 29.70 35.81 -30.08
N ILE A 96 30.85 36.47 -30.16
CA ILE A 96 32.10 36.01 -29.52
C ILE A 96 31.95 36.01 -27.99
N LEU A 97 31.42 37.08 -27.40
CA LEU A 97 31.20 37.18 -25.96
C LEU A 97 30.16 36.17 -25.45
N PHE A 98 29.11 35.94 -26.22
CA PHE A 98 28.12 34.91 -25.94
C PHE A 98 28.72 33.50 -25.98
N GLY A 99 29.57 33.23 -26.98
CA GLY A 99 30.37 32.01 -27.06
C GLY A 99 31.29 31.83 -25.86
N PHE A 100 32.01 32.88 -25.47
CA PHE A 100 32.90 32.87 -24.31
C PHE A 100 32.14 32.64 -23.01
N ARG A 101 31.00 33.32 -22.81
CA ARG A 101 30.11 33.13 -21.66
C ARG A 101 29.60 31.70 -21.56
N ASN A 102 29.19 31.12 -22.68
CA ASN A 102 28.72 29.73 -22.72
C ASN A 102 29.84 28.73 -22.41
N ASN A 103 31.05 28.98 -22.93
CA ASN A 103 32.22 28.15 -22.63
C ASN A 103 32.63 28.25 -21.16
N LEU A 104 32.60 29.45 -20.56
CA LEU A 104 32.80 29.64 -19.13
C LEU A 104 31.70 28.96 -18.29
N GLY A 105 30.44 28.98 -18.76
CA GLY A 105 29.33 28.27 -18.13
C GLY A 105 29.53 26.75 -18.12
N LYS A 106 29.96 26.19 -19.25
CA LYS A 106 30.31 24.76 -19.37
C LYS A 106 31.51 24.42 -18.47
N LEU A 107 32.59 25.18 -18.56
CA LEU A 107 33.80 25.00 -17.76
C LEU A 107 33.48 25.05 -16.26
N ARG A 108 32.68 26.03 -15.81
CA ARG A 108 32.25 26.13 -14.42
C ARG A 108 31.44 24.91 -13.98
N SER A 109 30.53 24.41 -14.82
CA SER A 109 29.76 23.21 -14.55
C SER A 109 30.67 21.98 -14.40
N ASP A 110 31.64 21.82 -15.31
CA ASP A 110 32.56 20.69 -15.27
C ASP A 110 33.53 20.77 -14.09
N ILE A 111 34.03 21.97 -13.75
CA ILE A 111 34.79 22.20 -12.52
C ILE A 111 33.94 21.86 -11.29
N SER A 112 32.68 22.27 -11.24
CA SER A 112 31.79 21.96 -10.13
C SER A 112 31.54 20.45 -10.00
N LYS A 113 31.39 19.73 -11.13
CA LYS A 113 31.27 18.26 -11.14
C LYS A 113 32.54 17.61 -10.61
N LEU A 114 33.71 18.03 -11.09
CA LEU A 114 35.01 17.51 -10.65
C LEU A 114 35.26 17.81 -9.17
N GLN A 115 34.92 19.00 -8.68
CA GLN A 115 35.03 19.36 -7.27
C GLN A 115 34.12 18.48 -6.39
N THR A 116 32.89 18.23 -6.85
CA THR A 116 31.95 17.34 -6.16
C THR A 116 32.48 15.91 -6.13
N GLN A 117 33.04 15.43 -7.25
CA GLN A 117 33.65 14.10 -7.34
C GLN A 117 34.89 13.97 -6.45
N SER A 118 35.78 14.97 -6.46
CA SER A 118 36.97 14.99 -5.60
C SER A 118 36.57 14.93 -4.13
N SER A 119 35.64 15.78 -3.69
CA SER A 119 35.16 15.80 -2.31
C SER A 119 34.57 14.45 -1.88
N LYS A 120 33.84 13.78 -2.79
CA LYS A 120 33.29 12.44 -2.55
C LYS A 120 34.39 11.38 -2.45
N LEU A 121 35.41 11.45 -3.30
CA LEU A 121 36.56 10.53 -3.26
C LEU A 121 37.39 10.73 -2.00
N ASP A 122 37.61 11.98 -1.58
CA ASP A 122 38.33 12.31 -0.36
C ASP A 122 37.61 11.75 0.88
N LEU A 123 36.27 11.90 0.93
CA LEU A 123 35.45 11.31 1.99
C LEU A 123 35.54 9.77 1.99
N LYS A 124 35.43 9.14 0.81
CA LYS A 124 35.59 7.69 0.67
C LYS A 124 36.98 7.21 1.11
N MET A 125 38.03 7.96 0.78
CA MET A 125 39.40 7.63 1.18
C MET A 125 39.55 7.68 2.70
N LYS A 126 39.06 8.76 3.33
CA LYS A 126 39.11 8.91 4.79
C LYS A 126 38.35 7.79 5.50
N ASN A 127 37.11 7.51 5.08
CA ASN A 127 36.33 6.41 5.65
C ASN A 127 37.05 5.06 5.49
N ARG A 128 37.72 4.82 4.36
CA ARG A 128 38.51 3.59 4.16
C ARG A 128 39.72 3.51 5.07
N GLN A 129 40.39 4.63 5.33
CA GLN A 129 41.52 4.68 6.27
C GLN A 129 41.05 4.39 7.71
N ASP A 130 39.96 5.02 8.13
CA ASP A 130 39.39 4.85 9.48
C ASP A 130 38.90 3.40 9.69
N ALA A 131 38.16 2.85 8.73
CA ALA A 131 37.72 1.45 8.78
C ALA A 131 38.92 0.48 8.79
N ARG A 132 39.93 0.72 7.95
CA ARG A 132 41.15 -0.08 7.94
C ARG A 132 41.88 -0.03 9.28
N TYR A 133 41.93 1.12 9.93
CA TYR A 133 42.54 1.25 11.26
C TYR A 133 41.85 0.33 12.27
N HIS A 134 40.53 0.44 12.42
CA HIS A 134 39.76 -0.40 13.37
C HIS A 134 39.80 -1.89 13.01
N LEU A 135 39.71 -2.25 11.73
CA LEU A 135 39.82 -3.65 11.29
C LEU A 135 41.23 -4.21 11.56
N THR A 136 42.28 -3.39 11.38
CA THR A 136 43.66 -3.83 11.67
C THR A 136 43.86 -4.01 13.17
N GLU A 137 43.32 -3.10 13.99
CA GLU A 137 43.33 -3.21 15.44
C GLU A 137 42.62 -4.49 15.89
N PHE A 138 41.42 -4.77 15.37
CA PHE A 138 40.69 -6.00 15.66
C PHE A 138 41.43 -7.26 15.19
N LEU A 139 41.95 -7.27 13.96
CA LEU A 139 42.72 -8.41 13.42
C LEU A 139 44.00 -8.66 14.23
N SER A 140 44.62 -7.62 14.79
CA SER A 140 45.80 -7.79 15.62
C SER A 140 45.54 -8.64 16.88
N CYS A 141 44.28 -8.69 17.36
CA CYS A 141 43.84 -9.52 18.47
C CYS A 141 43.69 -11.01 18.12
N PHE A 142 43.73 -11.40 16.84
CA PHE A 142 43.59 -12.81 16.42
C PHE A 142 44.78 -13.32 15.63
N VAL A 143 45.45 -12.45 14.88
CA VAL A 143 46.54 -12.84 13.99
C VAL A 143 47.80 -13.09 14.81
N VAL A 144 48.28 -14.32 14.73
CA VAL A 144 49.62 -14.70 15.22
C VAL A 144 50.59 -14.55 14.07
N LYS A 145 51.61 -13.69 14.24
CA LYS A 145 52.63 -13.46 13.22
C LYS A 145 53.51 -14.69 13.05
N GLU A 146 53.96 -14.96 11.82
CA GLU A 146 54.83 -16.11 11.51
C GLU A 146 56.13 -16.08 12.32
N ASP A 147 56.68 -14.89 12.61
CA ASP A 147 57.86 -14.72 13.45
C ASP A 147 57.60 -15.12 14.91
N ALA A 148 56.39 -14.88 15.42
CA ALA A 148 56.01 -15.31 16.77
C ALA A 148 55.88 -16.84 16.84
N ILE A 149 55.36 -17.48 15.77
CA ILE A 149 55.31 -18.93 15.66
C ILE A 149 56.73 -19.51 15.65
N LYS A 150 57.62 -19.01 14.77
CA LYS A 150 59.03 -19.47 14.72
C LYS A 150 59.74 -19.28 16.05
N CYS A 151 59.56 -18.13 16.70
CA CYS A 151 60.12 -17.87 18.03
C CYS A 151 59.61 -18.85 19.09
N ILE A 152 58.33 -19.23 19.07
CA ILE A 152 57.77 -20.19 20.02
C ILE A 152 58.30 -21.62 19.77
N PHE A 153 58.54 -22.01 18.52
CA PHE A 153 58.97 -23.37 18.18
C PHE A 153 60.49 -23.57 18.16
N GLU A 154 61.27 -22.54 17.86
CA GLU A 154 62.72 -22.66 17.57
C GLU A 154 63.62 -21.96 18.60
N ASP A 155 63.15 -20.96 19.34
CA ASP A 155 63.99 -20.22 20.31
C ASP A 155 64.03 -20.87 21.71
N GLU A 156 65.05 -20.51 22.49
CA GLU A 156 65.19 -20.94 23.89
C GLU A 156 64.06 -20.41 24.78
N VAL A 157 63.47 -21.30 25.59
CA VAL A 157 62.32 -21.04 26.49
C VAL A 157 62.56 -19.90 27.49
N LEU A 158 63.82 -19.61 27.82
CA LEU A 158 64.21 -18.54 28.75
C LEU A 158 64.39 -17.17 28.09
N SER A 159 64.29 -17.10 26.76
CA SER A 159 64.36 -15.84 26.02
C SER A 159 63.20 -14.92 26.37
N VAL A 160 63.49 -13.63 26.58
CA VAL A 160 62.46 -12.59 26.79
C VAL A 160 61.47 -12.56 25.63
N ARG A 161 61.94 -12.78 24.40
CA ARG A 161 61.09 -12.83 23.20
C ARG A 161 60.11 -13.99 23.23
N PHE A 162 60.54 -15.15 23.72
CA PHE A 162 59.68 -16.31 23.89
C PHE A 162 58.57 -16.02 24.93
N GLN A 163 58.95 -15.47 26.08
CA GLN A 163 57.98 -15.14 27.14
C GLN A 163 56.96 -14.08 26.72
N ASP A 164 57.37 -13.06 25.98
CA ASP A 164 56.48 -12.01 25.49
C ASP A 164 55.51 -12.55 24.42
N ASN A 165 55.99 -13.39 23.50
CA ASN A 165 55.13 -14.04 22.49
C ASN A 165 54.11 -15.01 23.10
N ILE A 166 54.47 -15.72 24.18
CA ILE A 166 53.55 -16.59 24.91
C ILE A 166 52.48 -15.76 25.66
N LYS A 167 52.85 -14.64 26.28
CA LYS A 167 51.88 -13.74 26.92
C LYS A 167 50.92 -13.12 25.91
N ASP A 168 51.41 -12.70 24.76
CA ASP A 168 50.58 -12.20 23.66
C ASP A 168 49.59 -13.28 23.19
N LEU A 169 50.06 -14.52 23.01
CA LEU A 169 49.21 -15.65 22.64
C LEU A 169 48.13 -15.94 23.68
N ASP A 170 48.47 -15.92 24.98
CA ASP A 170 47.53 -16.12 26.08
C ASP A 170 46.45 -15.03 26.12
N MET A 171 46.82 -13.76 25.93
CA MET A 171 45.85 -12.66 25.82
C MET A 171 44.89 -12.86 24.65
N LYS A 172 45.39 -13.29 23.48
CA LYS A 172 44.56 -13.58 22.30
C LYS A 172 43.61 -14.75 22.52
N LEU A 173 44.07 -15.81 23.19
CA LEU A 173 43.23 -16.96 23.56
C LEU A 173 42.13 -16.56 24.55
N ASN A 174 42.45 -15.75 25.55
CA ASN A 174 41.46 -15.25 26.51
C ASN A 174 40.39 -14.38 25.82
N TYR A 175 40.81 -13.52 24.88
CA TYR A 175 39.87 -12.73 24.09
C TYR A 175 38.95 -13.61 23.23
N LEU A 176 39.48 -14.66 22.60
CA LEU A 176 38.68 -15.64 21.85
C LEU A 176 37.65 -16.35 22.73
N ASN A 177 38.03 -16.79 23.93
CA ASN A 177 37.11 -17.44 24.86
C ASN A 177 35.96 -16.52 25.28
N ILE A 178 36.24 -15.24 25.56
CA ILE A 178 35.21 -14.24 25.87
C ILE A 178 34.21 -14.08 24.71
N LEU A 179 34.70 -14.11 23.46
CA LEU A 179 33.83 -14.02 22.28
C LEU A 179 32.98 -15.27 22.08
N ILE A 180 33.54 -16.45 22.34
CA ILE A 180 32.81 -17.72 22.30
C ILE A 180 31.71 -17.73 23.38
N ASP A 181 32.02 -17.29 24.59
CA ASP A 181 31.05 -17.21 25.69
C ASP A 181 29.92 -16.22 25.38
N ARG A 182 30.23 -15.07 24.77
CA ARG A 182 29.21 -14.13 24.28
C ARG A 182 28.33 -14.73 23.19
N LYS A 183 28.90 -15.48 22.24
CA LYS A 183 28.14 -16.21 21.21
C LYS A 183 27.19 -17.22 21.86
N ALA A 184 27.64 -17.92 22.90
CA ALA A 184 26.81 -18.86 23.65
C ALA A 184 25.67 -18.15 24.40
N GLN A 185 25.93 -17.02 25.06
CA GLN A 185 24.92 -16.23 25.78
C GLN A 185 23.81 -15.70 24.87
N CYS A 186 24.15 -15.10 23.72
CA CYS A 186 23.16 -14.64 22.75
C CYS A 186 22.28 -15.78 22.18
N SER A 187 22.82 -17.00 22.13
CA SER A 187 22.06 -18.17 21.69
C SER A 187 21.09 -18.72 22.74
N SER A 188 21.35 -18.49 24.04
CA SER A 188 20.51 -18.94 25.16
C SER A 188 19.44 -17.95 25.59
N GLU A 189 19.64 -16.63 25.42
CA GLU A 189 18.67 -15.63 25.88
C GLU A 189 17.39 -15.57 25.04
N MET A 190 17.40 -16.13 23.82
CA MET A 190 16.22 -16.18 22.94
C MET A 190 15.45 -17.51 23.00
N THR A 191 15.88 -18.51 23.80
CA THR A 191 15.14 -19.77 23.96
C THR A 191 13.97 -19.68 24.95
N ASP A 192 13.87 -18.62 25.75
CA ASP A 192 12.75 -18.36 26.67
C ASP A 192 11.58 -17.63 25.98
N TYR A 193 11.39 -17.89 24.68
CA TYR A 193 10.23 -17.41 23.94
C TYR A 193 9.04 -18.36 24.14
N ASP A 194 8.17 -18.05 25.09
CA ASP A 194 6.90 -18.74 25.25
C ASP A 194 5.82 -18.09 24.38
N SER A 195 5.34 -18.82 23.37
CA SER A 195 4.22 -18.39 22.52
C SER A 195 2.96 -18.09 23.35
N GLN A 196 2.21 -17.07 22.93
CA GLN A 196 1.05 -16.60 23.70
C GLN A 196 -0.20 -17.47 23.52
N CYS A 197 -0.28 -18.21 22.40
CA CYS A 197 -1.39 -19.10 22.07
C CYS A 197 -0.98 -20.57 22.18
N SER A 198 -1.86 -21.38 22.76
CA SER A 198 -1.60 -22.81 23.03
C SER A 198 -2.58 -23.71 22.30
N SER A 199 -2.37 -25.03 22.41
CA SER A 199 -3.32 -26.04 21.90
C SER A 199 -4.76 -25.91 22.44
N ASN A 200 -4.95 -25.18 23.56
CA ASN A 200 -6.27 -24.89 24.12
C ASN A 200 -7.04 -23.80 23.36
N ASP A 201 -6.38 -23.10 22.44
CA ASP A 201 -6.94 -22.01 21.66
C ASP A 201 -7.28 -22.47 20.23
N LEU A 202 -7.48 -23.77 20.02
CA LEU A 202 -8.11 -24.32 18.81
C LEU A 202 -9.62 -24.07 18.81
N LEU A 203 -10.23 -23.96 17.62
CA LEU A 203 -11.65 -23.61 17.46
C LEU A 203 -12.60 -24.48 18.30
N GLY A 204 -12.41 -25.80 18.29
CA GLY A 204 -13.30 -26.76 18.93
C GLY A 204 -13.02 -27.06 20.41
N VAL A 205 -12.05 -26.39 21.04
CA VAL A 205 -11.70 -26.63 22.45
C VAL A 205 -12.54 -25.75 23.37
N ASP A 206 -13.18 -26.39 24.34
CA ASP A 206 -14.03 -25.71 25.33
C ASP A 206 -13.19 -24.87 26.32
N PRO A 207 -13.39 -23.54 26.37
CA PRO A 207 -12.68 -22.67 27.30
C PRO A 207 -12.97 -22.99 28.78
N SER A 208 -14.07 -23.67 29.09
CA SER A 208 -14.48 -23.99 30.46
C SER A 208 -13.60 -25.07 31.10
N LYS A 209 -12.90 -25.88 30.27
CA LYS A 209 -11.92 -26.89 30.71
C LYS A 209 -10.56 -26.28 31.09
N LYS A 210 -10.38 -24.95 31.01
CA LYS A 210 -9.16 -24.20 31.37
C LYS A 210 -8.81 -24.22 32.88
N LYS A 211 -9.57 -24.90 33.74
CA LYS A 211 -9.34 -24.93 35.20
C LYS A 211 -8.50 -26.14 35.64
N SER A 212 -7.23 -26.19 35.24
CA SER A 212 -6.24 -26.97 35.99
C SER A 212 -5.60 -26.05 37.04
N PRO A 213 -5.62 -26.38 38.35
CA PRO A 213 -5.13 -25.50 39.40
C PRO A 213 -3.59 -25.35 39.47
N PHE A 214 -2.86 -25.97 38.53
CA PHE A 214 -1.39 -25.98 38.52
C PHE A 214 -0.76 -25.35 37.27
N THR A 215 -1.55 -24.79 36.36
CA THR A 215 -1.03 -24.09 35.17
C THR A 215 -1.32 -22.60 35.29
N ASN A 216 -0.28 -21.76 35.37
CA ASN A 216 -0.41 -20.32 35.25
C ASN A 216 -1.04 -19.98 33.89
N VAL A 217 -2.34 -19.66 33.90
CA VAL A 217 -3.10 -19.31 32.70
C VAL A 217 -2.60 -17.94 32.20
N LYS A 218 -1.83 -17.95 31.11
CA LYS A 218 -1.44 -16.72 30.41
C LYS A 218 -2.66 -16.19 29.65
N ASN A 219 -3.14 -15.00 30.04
CA ASN A 219 -4.15 -14.29 29.27
C ASN A 219 -3.50 -13.73 27.99
N SER A 220 -4.17 -13.91 26.85
CA SER A 220 -3.76 -13.26 25.59
C SER A 220 -3.81 -11.73 25.78
N PRO A 221 -2.75 -11.00 25.41
CA PRO A 221 -2.68 -9.54 25.55
C PRO A 221 -3.56 -8.80 24.53
N SER A 222 -4.13 -9.47 23.51
CA SER A 222 -5.05 -8.83 22.59
C SER A 222 -6.43 -8.61 23.24
N LYS A 223 -6.98 -7.40 23.10
CA LYS A 223 -8.38 -7.12 23.41
C LYS A 223 -9.27 -7.89 22.42
N GLY A 224 -9.58 -9.15 22.72
CA GLY A 224 -10.45 -10.01 21.91
C GLY A 224 -10.02 -11.49 21.82
N GLY A 225 -8.86 -11.85 22.37
CA GLY A 225 -8.38 -13.25 22.37
C GLY A 225 -7.74 -13.70 21.06
N ALA A 226 -7.33 -14.98 21.01
CA ALA A 226 -6.50 -15.58 19.95
C ALA A 226 -7.06 -15.48 18.51
N PHE A 227 -8.38 -15.30 18.35
CA PHE A 227 -9.05 -15.23 17.05
C PHE A 227 -9.36 -13.80 16.59
N SER A 228 -9.06 -12.81 17.43
CA SER A 228 -9.34 -11.41 17.12
C SER A 228 -8.16 -10.75 16.41
N ILE A 229 -8.46 -9.99 15.36
CA ILE A 229 -7.44 -9.18 14.66
C ILE A 229 -7.08 -7.92 15.45
N GLY A 230 -8.04 -7.26 16.11
CA GLY A 230 -7.81 -6.06 16.92
C GLY A 230 -6.89 -5.05 16.23
N ASP A 231 -5.91 -4.55 16.98
CA ASP A 231 -4.89 -3.62 16.48
C ASP A 231 -3.71 -4.33 15.80
N ARG A 232 -3.71 -5.67 15.69
CA ARG A 232 -2.58 -6.46 15.16
C ARG A 232 -2.25 -6.12 13.71
N LEU A 233 -3.22 -5.62 12.95
CA LEU A 233 -3.03 -5.21 11.55
C LEU A 233 -2.17 -3.94 11.41
N SER A 234 -2.05 -3.12 12.46
CA SER A 234 -1.24 -1.89 12.47
C SER A 234 0.22 -2.15 12.11
N ILE A 235 0.73 -3.35 12.43
CA ILE A 235 2.09 -3.78 12.11
C ILE A 235 2.42 -3.75 10.61
N LEU A 236 1.39 -3.88 9.77
CA LEU A 236 1.54 -3.86 8.32
C LEU A 236 1.51 -2.45 7.72
N GLN A 237 1.16 -1.44 8.50
CA GLN A 237 0.99 -0.06 8.04
C GLN A 237 2.05 0.84 8.64
N GLU A 238 1.87 1.22 9.91
CA GLU A 238 2.67 2.24 10.58
C GLU A 238 3.97 1.65 11.14
N ASP A 239 3.95 0.39 11.60
CA ASP A 239 5.11 -0.19 12.31
C ASP A 239 6.08 -1.01 11.46
N ILE A 240 5.91 -1.03 10.13
CA ILE A 240 6.76 -1.87 9.28
C ILE A 240 8.24 -1.44 9.36
N ASP A 241 8.46 -0.12 9.40
CA ASP A 241 9.78 0.52 9.50
C ASP A 241 10.12 0.94 10.94
N SER A 242 9.35 0.47 11.93
CA SER A 242 9.62 0.78 13.34
C SER A 242 11.03 0.33 13.75
N PRO A 243 11.67 1.04 14.69
CA PRO A 243 13.01 0.70 15.14
C PRO A 243 13.07 -0.72 15.72
N VAL A 244 14.25 -1.34 15.63
CA VAL A 244 14.49 -2.67 16.20
C VAL A 244 14.27 -2.61 17.72
N ILE A 245 13.48 -3.54 18.23
CA ILE A 245 13.19 -3.70 19.65
C ILE A 245 14.43 -4.28 20.32
N ILE A 246 14.91 -3.58 21.34
CA ILE A 246 15.96 -4.06 22.23
C ILE A 246 15.25 -4.55 23.49
N LEU A 247 15.24 -5.87 23.69
CA LEU A 247 14.64 -6.48 24.88
C LEU A 247 15.58 -6.24 26.07
N GLU A 248 15.26 -5.27 26.91
CA GLU A 248 15.97 -5.06 28.16
C GLU A 248 15.47 -6.07 29.22
N PRO A 249 16.37 -6.76 29.96
CA PRO A 249 15.98 -7.81 30.92
C PRO A 249 15.11 -7.34 32.10
N ASN A 250 14.87 -6.03 32.24
CA ASN A 250 14.11 -5.43 33.34
C ASN A 250 12.85 -4.66 32.89
N GLN A 251 12.44 -4.76 31.62
CA GLN A 251 11.20 -4.15 31.14
C GLN A 251 10.09 -5.21 31.04
N ASP A 252 9.04 -5.07 31.86
CA ASP A 252 7.81 -5.90 31.83
C ASP A 252 6.89 -5.59 30.63
N VAL A 253 7.44 -5.11 29.50
CA VAL A 253 6.65 -4.80 28.30
C VAL A 253 6.50 -6.08 27.48
N LYS A 254 5.29 -6.64 27.48
CA LYS A 254 4.96 -7.78 26.64
C LYS A 254 4.61 -7.32 25.23
N HIS A 255 5.44 -7.72 24.27
CA HIS A 255 5.16 -7.53 22.86
C HIS A 255 4.35 -8.70 22.30
N LEU A 256 3.55 -8.45 21.27
CA LEU A 256 2.90 -9.50 20.49
C LEU A 256 3.95 -10.26 19.66
N ASP A 257 3.66 -11.52 19.39
CA ASP A 257 4.55 -12.45 18.70
C ASP A 257 4.97 -11.90 17.33
N GLU A 258 4.03 -11.33 16.55
CA GLU A 258 4.32 -10.72 15.24
C GLU A 258 5.24 -9.50 15.32
N VAL A 259 5.19 -8.74 16.42
CA VAL A 259 6.02 -7.55 16.63
C VAL A 259 7.48 -7.96 16.86
N ILE A 260 7.68 -9.02 17.63
CA ILE A 260 9.01 -9.60 17.87
C ILE A 260 9.55 -10.23 16.57
N PHE A 261 8.71 -11.00 15.87
CA PHE A 261 9.06 -11.58 14.58
C PHE A 261 9.48 -10.51 13.56
N ARG A 262 8.68 -9.44 13.42
CA ARG A 262 9.00 -8.30 12.56
C ARG A 262 10.35 -7.68 12.90
N SER A 263 10.58 -7.39 14.19
CA SER A 263 11.82 -6.77 14.66
C SER A 263 13.05 -7.64 14.39
N ASN A 264 12.93 -8.94 14.64
CA ASN A 264 14.00 -9.91 14.41
C ASN A 264 14.36 -10.01 12.92
N VAL A 265 13.37 -10.21 12.06
CA VAL A 265 13.57 -10.30 10.61
C VAL A 265 14.10 -8.97 10.06
N PHE A 266 13.52 -7.84 10.45
CA PHE A 266 13.99 -6.52 10.00
C PHE A 266 15.46 -6.27 10.34
N CYS A 267 15.88 -6.56 11.59
CA CYS A 267 17.27 -6.42 12.01
C CYS A 267 18.23 -7.28 11.18
N PHE A 268 17.87 -8.54 10.92
CA PHE A 268 18.67 -9.42 10.08
C PHE A 268 18.82 -8.88 8.65
N LEU A 269 17.73 -8.37 8.08
CA LEU A 269 17.71 -7.86 6.72
C LEU A 269 18.46 -6.54 6.55
N ASP A 270 18.31 -5.61 7.49
CA ASP A 270 19.01 -4.33 7.48
C ASP A 270 20.54 -4.53 7.57
N ASN A 271 20.97 -5.43 8.47
CA ASN A 271 22.37 -5.84 8.56
C ASN A 271 22.85 -6.52 7.27
N SER A 272 22.05 -7.42 6.69
CA SER A 272 22.39 -8.10 5.43
C SER A 272 22.53 -7.13 4.26
N ALA A 273 21.61 -6.17 4.15
CA ALA A 273 21.65 -5.16 3.10
C ALA A 273 22.88 -4.24 3.25
N SER A 274 23.13 -3.78 4.47
CA SER A 274 24.28 -2.94 4.81
C SER A 274 25.60 -3.66 4.53
N GLU A 275 25.72 -4.92 4.95
CA GLU A 275 26.94 -5.72 4.77
C GLU A 275 27.22 -6.00 3.30
N TYR A 276 26.20 -6.31 2.49
CA TYR A 276 26.41 -6.52 1.06
C TYR A 276 26.86 -5.24 0.36
N VAL A 277 26.21 -4.10 0.64
CA VAL A 277 26.60 -2.80 0.06
C VAL A 277 28.01 -2.43 0.49
N PHE A 278 28.34 -2.62 1.77
CA PHE A 278 29.68 -2.40 2.30
C PHE A 278 30.70 -3.28 1.58
N SER A 279 30.50 -4.59 1.55
CA SER A 279 31.42 -5.54 0.92
C SER A 279 31.68 -5.20 -0.54
N ARG A 280 30.63 -4.86 -1.30
CA ARG A 280 30.77 -4.47 -2.71
C ARG A 280 31.53 -3.15 -2.88
N GLU A 281 31.17 -2.10 -2.13
CA GLU A 281 31.77 -0.76 -2.30
C GLU A 281 33.16 -0.62 -1.68
N PHE A 282 33.38 -1.24 -0.53
CA PHE A 282 34.63 -1.16 0.21
C PHE A 282 35.75 -1.90 -0.52
N PHE A 283 35.50 -3.17 -0.87
CA PHE A 283 36.48 -4.01 -1.57
C PHE A 283 36.45 -3.85 -3.09
N ASN A 284 35.49 -3.09 -3.62
CA ASN A 284 35.32 -2.87 -5.06
C ASN A 284 35.17 -4.19 -5.84
N PHE A 285 34.43 -5.13 -5.26
CA PHE A 285 34.09 -6.41 -5.88
C PHE A 285 33.07 -6.22 -7.00
N ASP A 286 33.14 -7.08 -8.01
CA ASP A 286 32.04 -7.24 -8.94
C ASP A 286 30.85 -7.95 -8.24
N ASN A 287 29.70 -8.02 -8.91
CA ASN A 287 28.50 -8.57 -8.27
C ASN A 287 28.68 -10.04 -7.88
N MET A 288 29.39 -10.85 -8.68
CA MET A 288 29.55 -12.29 -8.41
C MET A 288 30.48 -12.53 -7.22
N THR A 289 31.65 -11.90 -7.18
CA THR A 289 32.56 -12.01 -6.03
C THR A 289 31.94 -11.42 -4.77
N ALA A 290 31.16 -10.34 -4.87
CA ALA A 290 30.45 -9.78 -3.72
C ALA A 290 29.41 -10.76 -3.14
N ILE A 291 28.70 -11.51 -3.98
CA ILE A 291 27.74 -12.53 -3.55
C ILE A 291 28.44 -13.67 -2.81
N GLU A 292 29.53 -14.20 -3.38
CA GLU A 292 30.30 -15.29 -2.76
C GLU A 292 30.89 -14.87 -1.42
N PHE A 293 31.49 -13.68 -1.36
CA PHE A 293 32.07 -13.12 -0.15
C PHE A 293 31.00 -12.86 0.93
N PHE A 294 29.87 -12.25 0.56
CA PHE A 294 28.75 -12.05 1.47
C PHE A 294 28.24 -13.37 2.03
N THR A 295 28.07 -14.39 1.17
CA THR A 295 27.56 -15.70 1.59
C THR A 295 28.50 -16.33 2.62
N SER A 296 29.82 -16.21 2.41
CA SER A 296 30.82 -16.70 3.37
C SER A 296 30.78 -15.97 4.71
N ILE A 297 30.46 -14.67 4.74
CA ILE A 297 30.37 -13.90 5.99
C ILE A 297 29.05 -14.21 6.72
N MET A 298 27.96 -14.35 5.98
CA MET A 298 26.61 -14.41 6.53
C MET A 298 26.07 -15.83 6.73
N GLU A 299 26.83 -16.87 6.40
CA GLU A 299 26.39 -18.28 6.52
C GLU A 299 25.89 -18.62 7.94
N ASP A 300 26.69 -18.32 8.96
CA ASP A 300 26.33 -18.55 10.37
C ASP A 300 25.08 -17.74 10.79
N SER A 301 25.00 -16.49 10.32
CA SER A 301 23.86 -15.60 10.59
C SER A 301 22.57 -16.11 9.93
N LEU A 302 22.67 -16.61 8.69
CA LEU A 302 21.57 -17.24 7.95
C LEU A 302 21.11 -18.53 8.65
N LEU A 303 22.05 -19.36 9.10
CA LEU A 303 21.74 -20.57 9.86
C LEU A 303 21.02 -20.23 11.17
N TYR A 304 21.51 -19.24 11.91
CA TYR A 304 20.89 -18.77 13.13
C TYR A 304 19.48 -18.23 12.86
N GLN A 305 19.32 -17.38 11.84
CA GLN A 305 18.02 -16.83 11.45
C GLN A 305 17.03 -17.94 11.09
N ASN A 306 17.47 -18.97 10.38
CA ASN A 306 16.63 -20.13 10.05
C ASN A 306 16.19 -20.91 11.29
N LYS A 307 17.04 -21.02 12.32
CA LYS A 307 16.67 -21.62 13.62
C LYS A 307 15.68 -20.75 14.38
N GLN A 308 15.84 -19.43 14.35
CA GLN A 308 14.89 -18.51 14.97
C GLN A 308 13.51 -18.59 14.30
N LEU A 309 13.47 -18.67 12.98
CA LEU A 309 12.21 -18.93 12.26
C LEU A 309 11.54 -20.22 12.73
N ASP A 310 12.28 -21.30 12.98
CA ASP A 310 11.71 -22.54 13.54
C ASP A 310 11.12 -22.33 14.93
N LEU A 311 11.80 -21.59 15.81
CA LEU A 311 11.30 -21.29 17.15
C LEU A 311 9.98 -20.50 17.11
N PHE A 312 9.88 -19.50 16.23
CA PHE A 312 8.63 -18.74 16.06
C PHE A 312 7.51 -19.59 15.47
N VAL A 313 7.80 -20.46 14.50
CA VAL A 313 6.76 -21.09 13.66
C VAL A 313 6.36 -22.48 14.16
N SER A 314 7.30 -23.35 14.52
CA SER A 314 7.05 -24.79 14.68
C SER A 314 6.00 -25.14 15.75
N ASP A 315 5.91 -24.38 16.85
CA ASP A 315 4.93 -24.62 17.92
C ASP A 315 3.88 -23.49 18.05
N SER A 316 3.70 -22.69 17.00
CA SER A 316 2.69 -21.62 17.00
C SER A 316 1.28 -22.17 16.78
N TYR A 317 0.34 -21.81 17.66
CA TYR A 317 -1.09 -22.13 17.56
C TYR A 317 -1.98 -20.96 17.12
N ASP A 318 -1.36 -19.81 16.81
CA ASP A 318 -2.04 -18.62 16.33
C ASP A 318 -1.97 -18.55 14.79
N LEU A 319 -3.10 -18.81 14.14
CA LEU A 319 -3.20 -18.76 12.68
C LEU A 319 -3.10 -17.33 12.13
N ILE A 320 -3.52 -16.33 12.92
CA ILE A 320 -3.43 -14.92 12.54
C ILE A 320 -1.96 -14.49 12.53
N PHE A 321 -1.22 -14.82 13.59
CA PHE A 321 0.23 -14.60 13.66
C PHE A 321 0.95 -15.20 12.44
N LEU A 322 0.70 -16.46 12.10
CA LEU A 322 1.39 -17.13 10.99
C LEU A 322 1.11 -16.43 9.64
N ILE A 323 -0.12 -15.98 9.41
CA ILE A 323 -0.47 -15.24 8.19
C ILE A 323 0.15 -13.83 8.20
N LEU A 324 0.19 -13.15 9.35
CA LEU A 324 0.90 -11.87 9.48
C LEU A 324 2.40 -12.01 9.18
N CYS A 325 3.05 -13.06 9.69
CA CYS A 325 4.44 -13.37 9.38
C CYS A 325 4.67 -13.57 7.89
N LEU A 326 3.75 -14.27 7.21
CA LEU A 326 3.80 -14.44 5.75
C LEU A 326 3.69 -13.09 5.02
N ILE A 327 2.77 -12.21 5.45
CA ILE A 327 2.63 -10.86 4.87
C ILE A 327 3.91 -10.07 5.06
N LEU A 328 4.44 -10.04 6.28
CA LEU A 328 5.66 -9.31 6.62
C LEU A 328 6.84 -9.77 5.77
N LEU A 329 7.04 -11.08 5.63
CA LEU A 329 8.11 -11.63 4.78
C LEU A 329 7.95 -11.21 3.32
N ASN A 330 6.74 -11.28 2.76
CA ASN A 330 6.51 -10.86 1.37
C ASN A 330 6.81 -9.36 1.19
N ARG A 331 6.39 -8.51 2.13
CA ARG A 331 6.67 -7.07 2.07
C ARG A 331 8.16 -6.77 2.18
N PHE A 332 8.86 -7.42 3.11
CA PHE A 332 10.31 -7.27 3.25
C PHE A 332 11.07 -7.76 2.01
N ARG A 333 10.65 -8.89 1.43
CA ARG A 333 11.20 -9.39 0.16
C ARG A 333 11.02 -8.34 -0.94
N ASP A 334 9.83 -7.78 -1.09
CA ASP A 334 9.56 -6.80 -2.15
C ASP A 334 10.36 -5.50 -1.97
N ILE A 335 10.58 -5.06 -0.72
CA ILE A 335 11.46 -3.93 -0.41
C ILE A 335 12.90 -4.24 -0.85
N ILE A 336 13.41 -5.42 -0.50
CA ILE A 336 14.80 -5.82 -0.76
C ILE A 336 15.06 -6.11 -2.24
N LEU A 337 14.09 -6.69 -2.95
CA LEU A 337 14.18 -6.94 -4.38
C LEU A 337 14.23 -5.63 -5.18
N LYS A 338 13.56 -4.56 -4.73
CA LYS A 338 13.71 -3.22 -5.33
C LYS A 338 15.14 -2.68 -5.25
N HIS A 339 15.95 -3.18 -4.31
CA HIS A 339 17.36 -2.84 -4.15
C HIS A 339 18.32 -3.83 -4.84
N ASN A 340 17.81 -4.72 -5.71
CA ASN A 340 18.58 -5.72 -6.47
C ASN A 340 19.39 -6.72 -5.61
N LEU A 341 18.90 -7.02 -4.41
CA LEU A 341 19.53 -7.98 -3.49
C LEU A 341 18.92 -9.38 -3.66
N ALA A 342 19.30 -10.09 -4.74
CA ALA A 342 18.86 -11.47 -4.99
C ALA A 342 19.52 -12.53 -4.07
N ILE A 343 20.48 -12.10 -3.26
CA ILE A 343 21.30 -12.92 -2.36
C ILE A 343 20.50 -13.74 -1.37
N LEU A 344 19.40 -13.21 -0.86
CA LEU A 344 18.58 -13.87 0.16
C LEU A 344 17.47 -14.76 -0.43
N SER A 345 17.54 -15.08 -1.73
CA SER A 345 16.53 -15.90 -2.43
C SER A 345 16.24 -17.23 -1.71
N SER A 346 17.28 -17.96 -1.29
CA SER A 346 17.14 -19.21 -0.56
C SER A 346 16.43 -19.04 0.79
N PHE A 347 16.77 -17.99 1.54
CA PHE A 347 16.12 -17.65 2.80
C PHE A 347 14.62 -17.42 2.60
N TRP A 348 14.22 -16.64 1.59
CA TRP A 348 12.80 -16.38 1.31
C TRP A 348 12.02 -17.66 1.01
N THR A 349 12.59 -18.57 0.22
CA THR A 349 11.94 -19.84 -0.12
C THR A 349 11.76 -20.71 1.13
N ILE A 350 12.80 -20.87 1.94
CA ILE A 350 12.76 -21.67 3.16
C ILE A 350 11.75 -21.09 4.16
N ALA A 351 11.79 -19.78 4.39
CA ALA A 351 10.89 -19.11 5.34
C ALA A 351 9.41 -19.23 4.90
N ASN A 352 9.13 -19.04 3.61
CA ASN A 352 7.78 -19.22 3.06
C ASN A 352 7.29 -20.67 3.21
N GLU A 353 8.12 -21.65 2.86
CA GLU A 353 7.75 -23.07 2.95
C GLU A 353 7.44 -23.48 4.39
N LYS A 354 8.29 -23.09 5.35
CA LYS A 354 8.08 -23.38 6.78
C LYS A 354 6.76 -22.82 7.31
N ILE A 355 6.46 -21.55 7.01
CA ILE A 355 5.22 -20.91 7.47
C ILE A 355 4.00 -21.57 6.83
N TRP A 356 4.04 -21.85 5.52
CA TRP A 356 2.94 -22.53 4.85
C TRP A 356 2.68 -23.94 5.38
N ASN A 357 3.73 -24.72 5.62
CA ASN A 357 3.61 -26.05 6.21
C ASN A 357 2.91 -25.96 7.57
N ARG A 358 3.31 -25.01 8.42
CA ARG A 358 2.67 -24.80 9.72
C ARG A 358 1.23 -24.33 9.61
N ILE A 359 0.91 -23.41 8.69
CA ILE A 359 -0.47 -22.97 8.42
C ILE A 359 -1.36 -24.18 8.08
N HIS A 360 -0.88 -25.07 7.21
CA HIS A 360 -1.59 -26.29 6.85
C HIS A 360 -1.78 -27.24 8.03
N GLU A 361 -0.74 -27.47 8.83
CA GLU A 361 -0.83 -28.28 10.05
C GLU A 361 -1.83 -27.71 11.05
N LEU A 362 -1.75 -26.41 11.35
CA LEU A 362 -2.63 -25.76 12.31
C LEU A 362 -4.09 -25.71 11.81
N THR A 363 -4.29 -25.54 10.51
CA THR A 363 -5.61 -25.68 9.89
C THR A 363 -6.16 -27.08 10.12
N ASN A 364 -5.35 -28.12 9.88
CA ASN A 364 -5.74 -29.51 10.14
C ASN A 364 -6.02 -29.79 11.63
N LEU A 365 -5.27 -29.19 12.55
CA LEU A 365 -5.55 -29.28 13.99
C LEU A 365 -6.89 -28.64 14.35
N ASN A 366 -7.21 -27.48 13.78
CA ASN A 366 -8.52 -26.84 13.96
C ASN A 366 -9.66 -27.72 13.43
N ILE A 367 -9.51 -28.32 12.24
CA ILE A 367 -10.48 -29.28 11.68
C ILE A 367 -10.69 -30.47 12.62
N LYS A 368 -9.60 -31.10 13.07
CA LYS A 368 -9.65 -32.23 14.01
C LYS A 368 -10.36 -31.83 15.30
N SER A 369 -10.10 -30.62 15.82
CA SER A 369 -10.75 -30.11 17.03
C SER A 369 -12.27 -29.99 16.86
N LEU A 370 -12.75 -29.50 15.70
CA LEU A 370 -14.18 -29.37 15.40
C LEU A 370 -14.84 -30.74 15.20
N ARG A 371 -14.15 -31.68 14.56
CA ARG A 371 -14.66 -33.04 14.35
C ARG A 371 -14.83 -33.82 15.66
N ALA A 372 -13.91 -33.62 16.60
CA ALA A 372 -13.88 -34.30 17.89
C ALA A 372 -14.95 -33.83 18.90
N ILE A 373 -15.66 -32.73 18.62
CA ILE A 373 -16.72 -32.22 19.50
C ILE A 373 -17.87 -33.22 19.57
N ASN A 374 -18.25 -33.59 20.80
CA ASN A 374 -19.45 -34.39 21.04
C ASN A 374 -20.68 -33.48 21.16
N THR A 375 -21.50 -33.45 20.10
CA THR A 375 -22.73 -32.65 19.99
C THR A 375 -23.78 -33.04 21.03
N GLN A 376 -23.83 -34.30 21.46
CA GLN A 376 -24.80 -34.78 22.46
C GLN A 376 -24.53 -34.22 23.85
N THR A 377 -23.26 -33.98 24.21
CA THR A 377 -22.92 -33.35 25.50
C THR A 377 -23.22 -31.86 25.54
N LEU A 378 -23.44 -31.26 24.37
CA LEU A 378 -23.80 -29.86 24.20
C LEU A 378 -25.32 -29.67 24.08
N SER A 379 -26.10 -30.76 24.08
CA SER A 379 -27.55 -30.85 23.75
C SER A 379 -28.51 -30.12 24.69
N ASN A 380 -28.03 -29.47 25.77
CA ASN A 380 -28.82 -28.45 26.50
C ASN A 380 -28.98 -27.15 25.67
N VAL A 381 -29.00 -27.26 24.33
CA VAL A 381 -28.91 -26.18 23.35
C VAL A 381 -30.11 -25.27 23.49
N GLU A 382 -29.93 -24.16 24.21
CA GLU A 382 -30.71 -22.96 23.95
C GLU A 382 -30.59 -22.62 22.46
N LEU A 383 -31.64 -22.11 21.82
CA LEU A 383 -31.66 -21.71 20.40
C LEU A 383 -30.65 -20.58 20.04
N LYS A 384 -29.76 -20.23 20.96
CA LYS A 384 -28.75 -19.19 20.85
C LYS A 384 -27.53 -19.65 20.03
N PRO A 385 -26.76 -18.70 19.48
CA PRO A 385 -25.52 -19.00 18.80
C PRO A 385 -24.51 -19.71 19.71
N HIS A 386 -23.80 -20.69 19.15
CA HIS A 386 -22.76 -21.42 19.87
C HIS A 386 -21.49 -20.56 19.97
N TYR A 387 -20.70 -20.67 21.05
CA TYR A 387 -19.50 -19.83 21.23
C TYR A 387 -18.45 -20.02 20.10
N ILE A 388 -18.37 -21.22 19.53
CA ILE A 388 -17.50 -21.55 18.39
C ILE A 388 -17.84 -20.71 17.17
N THR A 389 -19.11 -20.37 16.98
CA THR A 389 -19.57 -19.53 15.87
C THR A 389 -18.96 -18.15 15.92
N ARG A 390 -18.85 -17.55 17.11
CA ARG A 390 -18.17 -16.26 17.28
C ARG A 390 -16.67 -16.38 16.99
N ARG A 391 -16.01 -17.43 17.48
CA ARG A 391 -14.58 -17.69 17.21
C ARG A 391 -14.30 -17.87 15.72
N PHE A 392 -15.12 -18.68 15.05
CA PHE A 392 -15.04 -18.88 13.61
C PHE A 392 -15.25 -17.57 12.85
N ALA A 393 -16.26 -16.78 13.24
CA ALA A 393 -16.55 -15.49 12.62
C ALA A 393 -15.36 -14.53 12.74
N GLU A 394 -14.76 -14.41 13.94
CA GLU A 394 -13.62 -13.54 14.18
C GLU A 394 -12.38 -13.99 13.41
N LEU A 395 -12.07 -15.29 13.43
CA LEU A 395 -10.93 -15.86 12.71
C LEU A 395 -11.08 -15.72 11.19
N SER A 396 -12.22 -16.14 10.63
CA SER A 396 -12.46 -16.11 9.17
C SER A 396 -12.43 -14.67 8.64
N THR A 397 -13.03 -13.73 9.36
CA THR A 397 -13.00 -12.31 8.98
C THR A 397 -11.57 -11.75 9.05
N ALA A 398 -10.80 -12.10 10.09
CA ALA A 398 -9.40 -11.70 10.22
C ALA A 398 -8.55 -12.22 9.05
N ILE A 399 -8.70 -13.49 8.68
CA ILE A 399 -7.96 -14.09 7.57
C ILE A 399 -8.32 -13.43 6.25
N CYS A 400 -9.62 -13.20 6.00
CA CYS A 400 -10.07 -12.53 4.77
C CYS A 400 -9.53 -11.10 4.65
N LEU A 401 -9.52 -10.33 5.74
CA LEU A 401 -8.94 -8.98 5.78
C LEU A 401 -7.43 -8.99 5.51
N MET A 402 -6.71 -9.93 6.11
CA MET A 402 -5.29 -10.11 5.85
C MET A 402 -5.02 -10.53 4.41
N ASN A 403 -5.88 -11.36 3.81
CA ASN A 403 -5.72 -11.78 2.42
C ASN A 403 -5.89 -10.62 1.42
N GLU A 404 -6.59 -9.52 1.78
CA GLU A 404 -6.60 -8.33 0.93
C GLU A 404 -5.19 -7.74 0.73
N ASN A 405 -4.28 -7.97 1.67
CA ASN A 405 -2.88 -7.53 1.60
C ASN A 405 -1.96 -8.56 0.91
N LEU A 406 -2.32 -9.85 0.92
CA LEU A 406 -1.56 -10.92 0.27
C LEU A 406 -1.96 -11.14 -1.19
N ASN A 407 -3.26 -11.16 -1.46
CA ASN A 407 -3.87 -11.62 -2.71
C ASN A 407 -3.44 -13.04 -3.09
N GLU A 408 -3.51 -13.97 -2.13
CA GLU A 408 -3.08 -15.36 -2.28
C GLU A 408 -4.26 -16.34 -2.25
N ASP A 409 -4.49 -17.08 -3.34
CA ASP A 409 -5.57 -18.07 -3.46
C ASP A 409 -5.47 -19.19 -2.39
N LYS A 410 -4.24 -19.49 -1.95
CA LYS A 410 -3.99 -20.48 -0.89
C LYS A 410 -4.63 -20.07 0.45
N VAL A 411 -4.66 -18.78 0.76
CA VAL A 411 -5.28 -18.27 1.99
C VAL A 411 -6.80 -18.41 1.92
N ASP A 412 -7.40 -18.09 0.77
CA ASP A 412 -8.84 -18.31 0.55
C ASP A 412 -9.20 -19.80 0.73
N ASN A 413 -8.37 -20.71 0.21
CA ASN A 413 -8.56 -22.15 0.41
C ASN A 413 -8.51 -22.54 1.90
N VAL A 414 -7.61 -21.96 2.70
CA VAL A 414 -7.56 -22.20 4.15
C VAL A 414 -8.89 -21.82 4.81
N VAL A 415 -9.42 -20.62 4.53
CA VAL A 415 -10.69 -20.19 5.14
C VAL A 415 -11.86 -21.06 4.66
N MET A 416 -11.90 -21.43 3.37
CA MET A 416 -12.93 -22.31 2.81
C MET A 416 -12.94 -23.69 3.48
N ILE A 417 -11.77 -24.28 3.72
CA ILE A 417 -11.66 -25.58 4.39
C ILE A 417 -12.18 -25.49 5.83
N ILE A 418 -11.79 -24.45 6.56
CA ILE A 418 -12.27 -24.22 7.94
C ILE A 418 -13.80 -23.98 7.93
N TYR A 419 -14.30 -23.21 6.97
CA TYR A 419 -15.74 -22.95 6.80
C TYR A 419 -16.53 -24.24 6.59
N ASN A 420 -16.10 -25.11 5.68
CA ASN A 420 -16.78 -26.38 5.41
C ASN A 420 -16.88 -27.25 6.67
N GLU A 421 -15.81 -27.31 7.47
CA GLU A 421 -15.80 -28.10 8.71
C GLU A 421 -16.63 -27.46 9.82
N TYR A 422 -16.62 -26.13 9.94
CA TYR A 422 -17.55 -25.42 10.80
C TYR A 422 -19.01 -25.66 10.38
N HIS A 423 -19.31 -25.63 9.08
CA HIS A 423 -20.63 -25.88 8.54
C HIS A 423 -21.11 -27.31 8.86
N ASN A 424 -20.24 -28.30 8.67
CA ASN A 424 -20.53 -29.69 9.07
C ASN A 424 -20.77 -29.81 10.59
N PHE A 425 -20.00 -29.09 11.41
CA PHE A 425 -20.21 -29.04 12.85
C PHE A 425 -21.60 -28.46 13.20
N ILE A 426 -21.98 -27.31 12.63
CA ILE A 426 -23.25 -26.66 13.00
C ILE A 426 -24.47 -27.48 12.53
N LEU A 427 -24.36 -28.17 11.39
CA LEU A 427 -25.40 -29.10 10.94
C LEU A 427 -25.54 -30.32 11.86
N ARG A 428 -24.42 -30.90 12.32
CA ARG A 428 -24.45 -31.98 13.33
C ARG A 428 -25.09 -31.50 14.63
N LEU A 429 -24.77 -30.28 15.09
CA LEU A 429 -25.35 -29.69 16.28
C LEU A 429 -26.87 -29.46 16.12
N ALA A 430 -27.29 -28.95 14.96
CA ALA A 430 -28.71 -28.76 14.67
C ALA A 430 -29.45 -30.11 14.65
N ALA A 431 -28.87 -31.17 14.11
CA ALA A 431 -29.49 -32.50 14.05
C ALA A 431 -29.81 -33.14 15.42
N GLU A 432 -29.20 -32.66 16.51
CA GLU A 432 -29.53 -33.10 17.88
C GLU A 432 -30.88 -32.54 18.37
N LEU A 433 -31.44 -31.53 17.69
CA LEU A 433 -32.74 -30.95 18.05
C LEU A 433 -33.89 -31.76 17.44
N ASN A 434 -34.89 -32.08 18.25
CA ASN A 434 -36.04 -32.90 17.83
C ASN A 434 -36.97 -32.20 16.84
N GLU A 435 -37.14 -30.88 16.96
CA GLU A 435 -38.08 -30.12 16.14
C GLU A 435 -37.39 -29.47 14.94
N ARG A 436 -37.94 -29.67 13.74
CA ARG A 436 -37.41 -29.08 12.49
C ARG A 436 -37.34 -27.55 12.55
N SER A 437 -38.32 -26.89 13.15
CA SER A 437 -38.34 -25.44 13.41
C SER A 437 -37.14 -25.00 14.24
N SER A 438 -36.86 -25.70 15.34
CA SER A 438 -35.74 -25.44 16.24
C SER A 438 -34.39 -25.63 15.55
N GLN A 439 -34.25 -26.64 14.69
CA GLN A 439 -33.05 -26.85 13.85
C GLN A 439 -32.79 -25.63 12.96
N ILE A 440 -33.81 -25.14 12.25
CA ILE A 440 -33.68 -24.00 11.33
C ILE A 440 -33.35 -22.72 12.11
N ILE A 441 -34.01 -22.48 13.23
CA ILE A 441 -33.76 -21.30 14.08
C ILE A 441 -32.30 -21.28 14.57
N LEU A 442 -31.78 -22.42 15.03
CA LEU A 442 -30.39 -22.52 15.48
C LEU A 442 -29.43 -22.14 14.34
N LEU A 443 -29.64 -22.68 13.14
CA LEU A 443 -28.80 -22.37 11.98
C LEU A 443 -28.83 -20.88 11.62
N ILE A 444 -30.03 -20.28 11.56
CA ILE A 444 -30.20 -18.85 11.26
C ILE A 444 -29.47 -17.98 12.30
N ASN A 445 -29.67 -18.24 13.60
CA ASN A 445 -29.04 -17.48 14.66
C ASN A 445 -27.50 -17.56 14.58
N ASN A 446 -26.94 -18.72 14.24
CA ASN A 446 -25.50 -18.89 14.09
C ASN A 446 -24.95 -18.19 12.84
N TYR A 447 -25.62 -18.32 11.69
CA TYR A 447 -25.19 -17.62 10.46
C TYR A 447 -25.29 -16.10 10.59
N GLU A 448 -26.31 -15.59 11.28
CA GLU A 448 -26.46 -14.15 11.54
C GLU A 448 -25.27 -13.59 12.31
N VAL A 449 -24.78 -14.30 13.34
CA VAL A 449 -23.58 -13.86 14.09
C VAL A 449 -22.37 -13.75 13.18
N ILE A 450 -22.17 -14.70 12.27
CA ILE A 450 -21.04 -14.67 11.34
C ILE A 450 -21.19 -13.48 10.39
N LEU A 451 -22.35 -13.35 9.75
CA LEU A 451 -22.63 -12.25 8.83
C LEU A 451 -22.51 -10.87 9.51
N ALA A 452 -22.93 -10.75 10.77
CA ALA A 452 -22.79 -9.52 11.54
C ALA A 452 -21.31 -9.13 11.74
N VAL A 453 -20.43 -10.08 12.09
CA VAL A 453 -18.99 -9.81 12.25
C VAL A 453 -18.34 -9.42 10.92
N PHE A 454 -18.71 -10.09 9.83
CA PHE A 454 -18.23 -9.70 8.50
C PHE A 454 -18.69 -8.29 8.12
N ARG A 455 -19.96 -7.93 8.35
CA ARG A 455 -20.48 -6.59 8.04
C ARG A 455 -19.83 -5.48 8.88
N GLU A 456 -19.42 -5.79 10.10
CA GLU A 456 -18.75 -4.85 11.00
C GLU A 456 -17.32 -4.53 10.55
N ARG A 457 -16.60 -5.51 9.99
CA ARG A 457 -15.15 -5.41 9.77
C ARG A 457 -14.71 -5.46 8.31
N ALA A 458 -15.44 -6.14 7.44
CA ALA A 458 -15.04 -6.30 6.04
C ALA A 458 -15.46 -5.08 5.22
N THR A 459 -14.51 -4.52 4.47
CA THR A 459 -14.80 -3.42 3.53
C THR A 459 -15.41 -3.91 2.22
N LYS A 460 -15.21 -5.19 1.87
CA LYS A 460 -15.68 -5.80 0.62
C LYS A 460 -16.31 -7.18 0.89
N PRO A 461 -17.30 -7.60 0.07
CA PRO A 461 -17.87 -8.93 0.21
C PRO A 461 -16.88 -9.99 -0.27
N HIS A 462 -16.33 -10.77 0.66
CA HIS A 462 -15.50 -11.94 0.36
C HIS A 462 -16.34 -13.12 -0.16
N LYS A 463 -15.71 -14.07 -0.86
CA LYS A 463 -16.39 -15.26 -1.41
C LYS A 463 -17.22 -16.02 -0.36
N ILE A 464 -16.65 -16.19 0.83
CA ILE A 464 -17.30 -16.87 1.97
C ILE A 464 -18.51 -16.09 2.47
N TYR A 465 -18.45 -14.76 2.50
CA TYR A 465 -19.59 -13.93 2.89
C TYR A 465 -20.77 -14.15 1.95
N VAL A 466 -20.52 -14.18 0.64
CA VAL A 466 -21.56 -14.41 -0.38
C VAL A 466 -22.19 -15.80 -0.21
N GLU A 467 -21.38 -16.84 -0.02
CA GLU A 467 -21.87 -18.19 0.20
C GLU A 467 -22.69 -18.33 1.49
N LEU A 468 -22.20 -17.74 2.59
CA LEU A 468 -22.93 -17.67 3.86
C LEU A 468 -24.25 -16.93 3.73
N GLU A 469 -24.28 -15.81 2.99
CA GLU A 469 -25.50 -15.03 2.77
C GLU A 469 -26.53 -15.83 1.97
N GLN A 470 -26.11 -16.56 0.93
CA GLN A 470 -26.99 -17.45 0.17
C GLN A 470 -27.60 -18.55 1.04
N VAL A 471 -26.77 -19.24 1.83
CA VAL A 471 -27.23 -20.29 2.75
C VAL A 471 -28.17 -19.71 3.81
N PHE A 472 -27.86 -18.53 4.35
CA PHE A 472 -28.71 -17.83 5.31
C PHE A 472 -30.09 -17.49 4.71
N MET A 473 -30.13 -16.96 3.48
CA MET A 473 -31.40 -16.67 2.80
C MET A 473 -32.21 -17.95 2.53
N GLN A 474 -31.55 -19.04 2.13
CA GLN A 474 -32.21 -20.33 1.95
C GLN A 474 -32.86 -20.82 3.24
N ARG A 475 -32.15 -20.76 4.38
CA ARG A 475 -32.70 -21.15 5.69
C ARG A 475 -33.83 -20.25 6.15
N ASN A 476 -33.77 -18.95 5.86
CA ASN A 476 -34.89 -18.05 6.12
C ASN A 476 -36.13 -18.45 5.32
N GLY A 477 -35.99 -18.80 4.04
CA GLY A 477 -37.09 -19.33 3.24
C GLY A 477 -37.70 -20.61 3.83
N GLU A 478 -36.85 -21.57 4.21
CA GLU A 478 -37.30 -22.81 4.87
C GLU A 478 -38.04 -22.54 6.19
N PHE A 479 -37.59 -21.56 6.98
CA PHE A 479 -38.25 -21.18 8.23
C PHE A 479 -39.64 -20.58 7.99
N ILE A 480 -39.75 -19.72 6.97
CA ILE A 480 -41.02 -19.12 6.57
C ILE A 480 -42.00 -20.22 6.15
N ASP A 481 -41.57 -21.12 5.28
CA ASP A 481 -42.40 -22.24 4.82
C ASP A 481 -42.86 -23.14 5.98
N GLU A 482 -41.95 -23.49 6.90
CA GLU A 482 -42.27 -24.30 8.08
C GLU A 482 -43.25 -23.59 9.02
N THR A 483 -43.11 -22.26 9.17
CA THR A 483 -43.99 -21.44 10.02
C THR A 483 -45.37 -21.25 9.39
N LEU A 484 -45.45 -21.11 8.07
CA LEU A 484 -46.71 -20.93 7.32
C LEU A 484 -47.45 -22.25 7.08
N SER A 485 -46.74 -23.38 6.97
CA SER A 485 -47.27 -24.71 6.62
C SER A 485 -48.48 -25.15 7.47
N PRO A 486 -48.52 -24.96 8.81
CA PRO A 486 -49.68 -25.34 9.61
C PRO A 486 -50.97 -24.60 9.25
N TYR A 487 -50.85 -23.40 8.70
CA TYR A 487 -51.97 -22.47 8.46
C TYR A 487 -52.38 -22.44 6.98
N ILE A 488 -51.40 -22.35 6.08
CA ILE A 488 -51.60 -22.19 4.63
C ILE A 488 -51.37 -23.50 3.88
N GLY A 489 -50.63 -24.45 4.46
CA GLY A 489 -50.33 -25.75 3.83
C GLY A 489 -51.56 -26.56 3.37
N PRO A 490 -52.68 -26.62 4.13
CA PRO A 490 -53.90 -27.28 3.66
C PRO A 490 -54.47 -26.67 2.37
N ILE A 491 -54.37 -25.34 2.22
CA ILE A 491 -54.84 -24.61 1.03
C ILE A 491 -53.92 -24.94 -0.15
N ILE A 492 -52.61 -24.88 0.04
CA ILE A 492 -51.62 -25.19 -1.01
C ILE A 492 -51.81 -26.63 -1.52
N ARG A 493 -52.07 -27.60 -0.63
CA ARG A 493 -52.33 -28.99 -1.05
C ARG A 493 -53.59 -29.11 -1.90
N LEU A 494 -54.65 -28.39 -1.55
CA LEU A 494 -55.89 -28.41 -2.34
C LEU A 494 -55.73 -27.75 -3.70
N VAL A 495 -55.01 -26.62 -3.78
CA VAL A 495 -54.70 -25.94 -5.05
C VAL A 495 -53.90 -26.86 -5.96
N LYS A 496 -52.84 -27.50 -5.45
CA LYS A 496 -52.04 -28.47 -6.22
C LYS A 496 -52.86 -29.69 -6.67
N GLN A 497 -53.75 -30.18 -5.82
CA GLN A 497 -54.67 -31.25 -6.20
C GLN A 497 -55.65 -30.82 -7.30
N TYR A 498 -56.07 -29.56 -7.32
CA TYR A 498 -56.93 -29.01 -8.37
C TYR A 498 -56.17 -28.82 -9.69
N GLU A 499 -54.97 -28.24 -9.66
CA GLU A 499 -54.09 -28.10 -10.83
C GLU A 499 -53.79 -29.46 -11.48
N ALA A 500 -53.55 -30.50 -10.67
CA ALA A 500 -53.35 -31.87 -11.16
C ALA A 500 -54.62 -32.45 -11.83
N ILE A 501 -55.81 -32.12 -11.32
CA ILE A 501 -57.08 -32.55 -11.92
C ILE A 501 -57.37 -31.76 -13.20
N GLU A 502 -57.06 -30.46 -13.25
CA GLU A 502 -57.24 -29.63 -14.45
C GLU A 502 -56.37 -30.11 -15.62
N SER A 503 -55.17 -30.62 -15.33
CA SER A 503 -54.29 -31.25 -16.33
C SER A 503 -54.77 -32.63 -16.81
N SER A 504 -55.70 -33.26 -16.09
CA SER A 504 -56.25 -34.59 -16.40
C SER A 504 -57.65 -34.41 -17.02
N GLN A 505 -57.81 -34.62 -18.33
CA GLN A 505 -59.07 -34.41 -19.06
C GLN A 505 -60.23 -35.38 -18.71
N GLU A 506 -60.46 -35.70 -17.45
CA GLU A 506 -61.60 -36.53 -17.02
C GLU A 506 -62.66 -35.70 -16.28
N LYS A 507 -63.85 -35.64 -16.89
CA LYS A 507 -65.06 -35.03 -16.34
C LYS A 507 -65.49 -35.74 -15.04
N GLN A 508 -65.35 -35.09 -13.89
CA GLN A 508 -66.02 -35.50 -12.65
C GLN A 508 -66.69 -34.30 -11.95
N SER A 509 -67.94 -33.99 -12.32
CA SER A 509 -68.70 -32.87 -11.74
C SER A 509 -69.03 -33.03 -10.25
N GLU A 510 -69.18 -34.27 -9.75
CA GLU A 510 -69.40 -34.55 -8.33
C GLU A 510 -68.15 -34.37 -7.46
N LEU A 511 -66.98 -34.72 -7.99
CA LEU A 511 -65.69 -34.55 -7.31
C LEU A 511 -65.36 -33.05 -7.12
N ILE A 512 -65.70 -32.24 -8.13
CA ILE A 512 -65.52 -30.78 -8.11
C ILE A 512 -66.41 -30.14 -7.04
N SER A 513 -67.69 -30.52 -6.92
CA SER A 513 -68.59 -29.90 -5.93
C SER A 513 -68.18 -30.19 -4.48
N THR A 514 -67.66 -31.40 -4.22
CA THR A 514 -67.22 -31.82 -2.88
C THR A 514 -65.93 -31.10 -2.48
N LYS A 515 -65.01 -30.90 -3.43
CA LYS A 515 -63.78 -30.14 -3.23
C LYS A 515 -64.03 -28.63 -3.11
N ILE A 516 -65.00 -28.06 -3.82
CA ILE A 516 -65.41 -26.66 -3.64
C ILE A 516 -65.90 -26.41 -2.22
N LYS A 517 -66.69 -27.33 -1.63
CA LYS A 517 -67.11 -27.21 -0.22
C LYS A 517 -65.93 -27.23 0.76
N GLN A 518 -64.91 -28.04 0.49
CA GLN A 518 -63.68 -28.07 1.29
C GLN A 518 -62.88 -26.77 1.17
N ILE A 519 -62.78 -26.19 -0.03
CA ILE A 519 -62.14 -24.89 -0.26
C ILE A 519 -62.87 -23.78 0.48
N VAL A 520 -64.19 -23.69 0.37
CA VAL A 520 -65.01 -22.68 1.07
C VAL A 520 -64.84 -22.80 2.58
N HIS A 521 -64.82 -24.03 3.12
CA HIS A 521 -64.60 -24.23 4.55
C HIS A 521 -63.22 -23.73 5.00
N LEU A 522 -62.16 -24.02 4.24
CA LEU A 522 -60.81 -23.57 4.58
C LEU A 522 -60.65 -22.06 4.44
N ILE A 523 -61.23 -21.44 3.41
CA ILE A 523 -61.22 -19.97 3.24
C ILE A 523 -61.95 -19.30 4.41
N ASN A 524 -63.09 -19.84 4.85
CA ASN A 524 -63.80 -19.31 6.01
C ASN A 524 -62.97 -19.47 7.30
N ASN A 525 -62.35 -20.63 7.50
CA ASN A 525 -61.47 -20.87 8.64
C ASN A 525 -60.27 -19.91 8.67
N VAL A 526 -59.70 -19.60 7.50
CA VAL A 526 -58.62 -18.61 7.35
C VAL A 526 -59.14 -17.22 7.67
N ASN A 527 -60.26 -16.81 7.08
CA ASN A 527 -60.86 -15.48 7.33
C ASN A 527 -61.18 -15.24 8.80
N GLU A 528 -61.55 -16.28 9.54
CA GLU A 528 -61.83 -16.19 10.97
C GLU A 528 -60.56 -16.13 11.82
N ASN A 529 -59.48 -16.84 11.43
CA ASN A 529 -58.34 -17.09 12.31
C ASN A 529 -57.01 -16.43 11.89
N TRP A 530 -56.91 -15.83 10.70
CA TRP A 530 -55.64 -15.31 10.15
C TRP A 530 -54.96 -14.28 11.05
N LYS A 531 -55.71 -13.40 11.74
CA LYS A 531 -55.14 -12.42 12.69
C LYS A 531 -54.48 -13.10 13.89
N ILE A 532 -55.15 -14.12 14.45
CA ILE A 532 -54.64 -14.89 15.58
C ILE A 532 -53.40 -15.68 15.17
N TRP A 533 -53.40 -16.24 13.96
CA TRP A 533 -52.24 -16.93 13.40
C TRP A 533 -51.06 -15.99 13.17
N LEU A 534 -51.28 -14.80 12.60
CA LEU A 534 -50.24 -13.78 12.45
C LEU A 534 -49.65 -13.36 13.80
N ASP A 535 -50.46 -13.13 14.82
CA ASP A 535 -49.97 -12.78 16.16
C ASP A 535 -49.15 -13.92 16.78
N LYS A 536 -49.57 -15.18 16.59
CA LYS A 536 -48.81 -16.36 17.03
C LYS A 536 -47.49 -16.49 16.29
N MET A 537 -47.48 -16.32 14.96
CA MET A 537 -46.25 -16.34 14.16
C MET A 537 -45.32 -15.24 14.62
N ARG A 538 -45.81 -14.01 14.75
CA ARG A 538 -45.03 -12.86 15.17
C ARG A 538 -44.38 -13.05 16.54
N ASN A 539 -45.16 -13.53 17.52
CA ASN A 539 -44.64 -13.79 18.86
C ASN A 539 -43.61 -14.93 18.88
N THR A 540 -43.79 -15.94 18.02
CA THR A 540 -42.82 -17.02 17.86
C THR A 540 -41.53 -16.51 17.22
N THR A 541 -41.61 -15.78 16.11
CA THR A 541 -40.47 -15.17 15.42
C THR A 541 -39.65 -14.26 16.33
N ILE A 542 -40.29 -13.36 17.09
CA ILE A 542 -39.58 -12.43 17.98
C ILE A 542 -38.85 -13.16 19.12
N LYS A 543 -39.42 -14.25 19.65
CA LYS A 543 -38.80 -15.03 20.73
C LYS A 543 -37.69 -15.97 20.24
N SER A 544 -37.75 -16.40 18.98
CA SER A 544 -36.81 -17.36 18.40
C SER A 544 -35.48 -16.74 17.94
N PHE A 545 -35.49 -15.46 17.55
CA PHE A 545 -34.29 -14.81 17.01
C PHE A 545 -33.62 -13.88 18.01
N THR A 546 -32.29 -14.02 18.11
CA THR A 546 -31.48 -13.16 18.99
C THR A 546 -31.28 -11.76 18.42
N ASN A 547 -31.29 -11.61 17.09
CA ASN A 547 -31.20 -10.33 16.41
C ASN A 547 -32.60 -9.82 16.00
N LEU A 548 -33.00 -8.67 16.56
CA LEU A 548 -34.29 -8.02 16.27
C LEU A 548 -34.40 -7.54 14.81
N TYR A 549 -33.29 -7.22 14.16
CA TYR A 549 -33.28 -6.86 12.73
C TYR A 549 -33.65 -8.08 11.86
N THR A 550 -33.04 -9.23 12.13
CA THR A 550 -33.36 -10.50 11.46
C THR A 550 -34.80 -10.91 11.71
N ALA A 551 -35.27 -10.80 12.96
CA ALA A 551 -36.68 -11.02 13.29
C ALA A 551 -37.59 -10.09 12.47
N SER A 552 -37.26 -8.81 12.37
CA SER A 552 -38.06 -7.82 11.62
C SER A 552 -38.06 -8.08 10.12
N LYS A 553 -36.92 -8.47 9.54
CA LYS A 553 -36.80 -8.82 8.12
C LYS A 553 -37.59 -10.08 7.77
N ILE A 554 -37.56 -11.10 8.63
CA ILE A 554 -38.37 -12.30 8.48
C ILE A 554 -39.86 -11.98 8.61
N LEU A 555 -40.25 -11.08 9.53
CA LEU A 555 -41.64 -10.61 9.64
C LEU A 555 -42.10 -9.84 8.38
N GLN A 556 -41.24 -9.01 7.79
CA GLN A 556 -41.55 -8.33 6.52
C GLN A 556 -41.72 -9.33 5.37
N LEU A 557 -40.86 -10.35 5.30
CA LEU A 557 -40.99 -11.41 4.29
C LEU A 557 -42.27 -12.23 4.50
N ASN A 558 -42.62 -12.56 5.75
CA ASN A 558 -43.89 -13.21 6.10
C ASN A 558 -45.12 -12.37 5.70
N HIS A 559 -45.03 -11.05 5.84
CA HIS A 559 -46.11 -10.13 5.42
C HIS A 559 -46.24 -10.00 3.90
N ASN A 560 -45.14 -10.15 3.16
CA ASN A 560 -45.14 -10.08 1.70
C ASN A 560 -45.54 -11.41 1.04
N SER A 561 -45.44 -12.53 1.77
CA SER A 561 -45.81 -13.87 1.29
C SER A 561 -47.23 -14.31 1.69
N SER A 562 -47.84 -13.65 2.68
CA SER A 562 -49.27 -13.73 3.02
C SER A 562 -50.11 -12.83 2.14
#